data_AF-A0A7Y6PNY4-F1
#
_entry.id   AF-A0A7Y6PNY4-F1
#
_cell.length_a   1.000
_cell.length_b   1.000
_cell.length_c   1.000
_cell.angle_alpha   90.00
_cell.angle_beta   90.00
_cell.angle_gamma   90.00
#
_symmetry.space_group_name_H-M   'P 1'
#
loop_
_entity.id
_entity.type
_entity.pdbx_description
1 polymer ?
#
loop_
_entity_poly.entity_id
_entity_poly.type
_entity_poly.pdbx_seq_one_letter_code
_entity_poly.pdbx_strand_id
1 'polypeptide(L)'
;MPNVQGLLEKAFRRSAMWAYALNQSRAKVVMDPIYLAVAKRLLRGTSGPSAKLLAERFPQNLYFPYRAQSRKLAYFIEDWDWSEARPELLTSRQRQMMHTVALGETSGSAVSDGFLRAFRTNPELAAFFGTWFTEELNHFIGYHMYLRQMGEPWPAARGLAVAETEVLPYADNPMEVAACNMYQELLGFLIYRSFSKQVKDPFLARMLDQFAKDECRHFRFYQDVVARHLQENPAFRPVILKVFLKATSPYNQISGGPANVLDHLTMGAFYFRKREFEYFLREIEYLLGTNLRSFWDWYFEGVVEACTFCSRQPHRCDCEHFEDGKPAPVKNPSWWKQVTTAKTYDKRIDIDEWAKALIAMQGGRRDTNARA
;
A
#
# COMPACT_ATOMS: atom_id res chain seq x y z
N MET A 1 -36.16 15.41 11.59
CA MET A 1 -34.93 16.21 11.41
C MET A 1 -34.13 15.57 10.27
N PRO A 2 -33.62 16.34 9.30
CA PRO A 2 -32.78 15.78 8.24
C PRO A 2 -31.57 15.09 8.87
N ASN A 3 -31.17 13.95 8.30
CA ASN A 3 -30.08 13.12 8.79
C ASN A 3 -28.76 13.91 8.81
N VAL A 4 -28.41 14.49 9.96
CA VAL A 4 -27.18 15.27 10.18
C VAL A 4 -25.94 14.44 9.83
N GLN A 5 -25.98 13.13 10.07
CA GLN A 5 -24.91 12.20 9.74
C GLN A 5 -24.71 12.10 8.22
N GLY A 6 -25.80 12.04 7.44
CA GLY A 6 -25.74 12.02 5.97
C GLY A 6 -25.23 13.33 5.35
N LEU A 7 -25.50 14.47 6.00
CA LEU A 7 -24.97 15.77 5.57
C LEU A 7 -23.46 15.90 5.84
N LEU A 8 -23.01 15.46 7.02
CA LEU A 8 -21.59 15.44 7.39
C LEU A 8 -20.79 14.45 6.55
N GLU A 9 -21.35 13.28 6.25
CA GLU A 9 -20.73 12.29 5.36
C GLU A 9 -20.57 12.85 3.95
N LYS A 10 -21.59 13.50 3.40
CA LYS A 10 -21.54 14.12 2.07
C LYS A 10 -20.53 15.27 2.00
N ALA A 11 -20.42 16.07 3.07
CA ALA A 11 -19.43 17.14 3.17
C ALA A 11 -18.01 16.57 3.27
N PHE A 12 -17.77 15.60 4.16
CA PHE A 12 -16.48 14.93 4.32
C PHE A 12 -16.02 14.25 3.03
N ARG A 13 -16.88 13.47 2.37
CA ARG A 13 -16.54 12.82 1.10
C ARG A 13 -16.21 13.84 0.02
N ARG A 14 -16.96 14.94 -0.07
CA ARG A 14 -16.61 16.05 -0.99
C ARG A 14 -15.25 16.65 -0.64
N SER A 15 -14.98 16.91 0.64
CA SER A 15 -13.69 17.43 1.09
C SER A 15 -12.54 16.46 0.83
N ALA A 16 -12.72 15.16 1.02
CA ALA A 16 -11.72 14.13 0.71
C ALA A 16 -11.46 14.03 -0.80
N MET A 17 -12.51 14.07 -1.63
CA MET A 17 -12.38 14.13 -3.09
C MET A 17 -11.65 15.39 -3.56
N TRP A 18 -11.97 16.54 -2.99
CA TRP A 18 -11.29 17.81 -3.29
C TRP A 18 -9.84 17.79 -2.81
N ALA A 19 -9.58 17.30 -1.60
CA ALA A 19 -8.24 17.20 -1.05
C ALA A 19 -7.37 16.25 -1.87
N TYR A 20 -7.92 15.16 -2.38
CA TYR A 20 -7.25 14.27 -3.32
C TYR A 20 -6.96 14.95 -4.67
N ALA A 21 -7.97 15.59 -5.28
CA ALA A 21 -7.80 16.33 -6.53
C ALA A 21 -6.70 17.40 -6.42
N LEU A 22 -6.63 18.07 -5.27
CA LEU A 22 -5.60 19.06 -4.96
C LEU A 22 -4.23 18.41 -4.73
N ASN A 23 -4.17 17.29 -3.98
CA ASN A 23 -2.93 16.55 -3.68
C ASN A 23 -2.25 15.95 -4.93
N GLN A 24 -3.00 15.62 -5.98
CA GLN A 24 -2.48 15.08 -7.25
C GLN A 24 -2.17 16.14 -8.30
N SER A 25 -2.56 17.39 -8.07
CA SER A 25 -2.31 18.49 -9.00
C SER A 25 -1.06 19.29 -8.59
N ARG A 26 -0.64 20.24 -9.43
CA ARG A 26 0.33 21.27 -9.04
C ARG A 26 -0.11 22.09 -7.80
N ALA A 27 -1.35 21.95 -7.32
CA ALA A 27 -1.86 22.52 -6.09
C ALA A 27 -1.53 21.72 -4.80
N LYS A 28 -0.71 20.66 -4.88
CA LYS A 28 -0.15 19.91 -3.72
C LYS A 28 0.41 20.85 -2.63
N VAL A 29 0.98 21.98 -3.04
CA VAL A 29 1.52 23.04 -2.17
C VAL A 29 0.45 23.68 -1.27
N VAL A 30 -0.83 23.69 -1.67
CA VAL A 30 -1.90 24.40 -0.97
C VAL A 30 -2.46 23.61 0.22
N MET A 31 -2.51 22.27 0.12
CA MET A 31 -3.10 21.43 1.18
C MET A 31 -2.12 21.05 2.28
N ASP A 32 -0.82 21.00 1.98
CA ASP A 32 0.23 20.64 2.93
C ASP A 32 0.20 21.51 4.22
N PRO A 33 0.11 22.85 4.12
CA PRO A 33 -0.05 23.72 5.28
C PRO A 33 -1.31 23.42 6.10
N ILE A 34 -2.42 23.04 5.45
CA ILE A 34 -3.69 22.72 6.10
C ILE A 34 -3.55 21.43 6.90
N TYR A 35 -3.04 20.35 6.30
CA TYR A 35 -2.80 19.10 7.01
C TYR A 35 -1.84 19.28 8.18
N LEU A 36 -0.79 20.07 7.99
CA LEU A 36 0.15 20.37 9.07
C LEU A 36 -0.51 21.17 10.20
N ALA A 37 -1.38 22.14 9.88
CA ALA A 37 -2.12 22.89 10.88
C ALA A 37 -3.10 22.00 11.66
N VAL A 38 -3.82 21.11 10.98
CA VAL A 38 -4.69 20.09 11.62
C VAL A 38 -3.88 19.18 12.53
N ALA A 39 -2.75 18.65 12.04
CA ALA A 39 -1.86 17.80 12.83
C ALA A 39 -1.36 18.52 14.10
N LYS A 40 -0.89 19.77 13.97
CA LYS A 40 -0.48 20.60 15.11
C LYS A 40 -1.62 20.83 16.10
N ARG A 41 -2.85 21.01 15.60
CA ARG A 41 -4.04 21.20 16.44
C ARG A 41 -4.39 19.92 17.21
N LEU A 42 -4.38 18.77 16.56
CA LEU A 42 -4.64 17.46 17.17
C LEU A 42 -3.61 17.09 18.23
N LEU A 43 -2.35 17.51 18.06
CA LEU A 43 -1.27 17.24 19.00
C LEU A 43 -1.10 18.34 20.07
N ARG A 44 -1.89 19.41 20.05
CA ARG A 44 -1.75 20.50 21.02
C ARG A 44 -2.04 20.00 22.44
N GLY A 45 -1.14 20.29 23.38
CA GLY A 45 -1.30 19.93 24.81
C GLY A 45 -0.95 18.49 25.16
N THR A 46 -0.34 17.75 24.22
CA THR A 46 0.12 16.38 24.43
C THR A 46 1.60 16.32 24.81
N SER A 47 2.04 15.25 25.47
CA SER A 47 3.35 15.13 26.13
C SER A 47 4.55 14.87 25.20
N GLY A 48 4.35 14.76 23.88
CA GLY A 48 5.41 14.43 22.93
C GLY A 48 5.28 13.02 22.36
N PRO A 49 6.37 12.47 21.78
CA PRO A 49 6.42 11.06 21.36
C PRO A 49 6.19 10.10 22.53
N SER A 50 5.88 8.83 22.25
CA SER A 50 5.56 7.87 23.33
C SER A 50 6.76 7.61 24.25
N ALA A 51 6.49 7.33 25.53
CA ALA A 51 7.54 6.92 26.47
C ALA A 51 8.27 5.65 26.01
N LYS A 52 7.56 4.72 25.35
CA LYS A 52 8.15 3.52 24.76
C LYS A 52 9.19 3.88 23.71
N LEU A 53 8.84 4.77 22.77
CA LEU A 53 9.78 5.26 21.77
C LEU A 53 10.98 5.96 22.43
N LEU A 54 10.76 6.84 23.41
CA LEU A 54 11.87 7.55 24.07
C LEU A 54 12.84 6.62 24.83
N ALA A 55 12.38 5.46 25.28
CA ALA A 55 13.20 4.45 25.94
C ALA A 55 13.95 3.52 24.96
N GLU A 56 13.56 3.51 23.69
CA GLU A 56 14.08 2.59 22.69
C GLU A 56 15.50 2.94 22.25
N ARG A 57 16.30 1.91 21.97
CA ARG A 57 17.69 2.04 21.52
C ARG A 57 17.83 1.42 20.14
N PHE A 58 18.00 2.27 19.14
CA PHE A 58 18.23 1.84 17.77
C PHE A 58 19.71 1.50 17.57
N PRO A 59 20.04 0.49 16.74
CA PRO A 59 21.42 0.25 16.34
C PRO A 59 21.94 1.46 15.57
N GLN A 60 23.27 1.65 15.61
CA GLN A 60 23.92 2.70 14.81
C GLN A 60 23.61 2.53 13.32
N ASN A 61 23.50 1.29 12.85
CA ASN A 61 23.11 0.97 11.49
C ASN A 61 21.88 0.07 11.43
N LEU A 62 20.80 0.58 10.84
CA LEU A 62 19.54 -0.14 10.68
C LEU A 62 19.56 -1.13 9.51
N TYR A 63 20.40 -0.89 8.50
CA TYR A 63 20.42 -1.68 7.28
C TYR A 63 21.02 -3.07 7.46
N PHE A 64 22.11 -3.23 8.21
CA PHE A 64 22.75 -4.55 8.35
C PHE A 64 21.84 -5.59 9.02
N PRO A 65 21.15 -5.29 10.14
CA PRO A 65 20.16 -6.20 10.73
C PRO A 65 19.04 -6.54 9.74
N TYR A 66 18.48 -5.53 9.06
CA TYR A 66 17.45 -5.72 8.05
C TYR A 66 17.91 -6.67 6.95
N ARG A 67 19.08 -6.40 6.35
CA ARG A 67 19.66 -7.20 5.28
C ARG A 67 19.91 -8.64 5.71
N ALA A 68 20.38 -8.85 6.94
CA ALA A 68 20.62 -10.19 7.47
C ALA A 68 19.33 -11.01 7.59
N GLN A 69 18.21 -10.35 7.90
CA GLN A 69 16.89 -10.98 7.94
C GLN A 69 16.34 -11.21 6.52
N SER A 70 16.34 -10.19 5.67
CA SER A 70 15.85 -10.26 4.28
C SER A 70 16.53 -11.39 3.50
N ARG A 71 17.87 -11.53 3.60
CA ARG A 71 18.62 -12.62 2.94
C ARG A 71 18.17 -14.03 3.33
N LYS A 72 17.68 -14.23 4.56
CA LYS A 72 17.19 -15.55 5.01
C LYS A 72 15.80 -15.87 4.49
N LEU A 73 15.08 -14.86 4.02
CA LEU A 73 13.70 -14.93 3.56
C LEU A 73 13.60 -14.68 2.05
N ALA A 74 14.74 -14.56 1.35
CA ALA A 74 14.78 -14.29 -0.08
C ALA A 74 14.11 -15.42 -0.86
N TYR A 75 13.29 -15.04 -1.83
CA TYR A 75 12.57 -15.94 -2.72
C TYR A 75 12.38 -15.25 -4.08
N PHE A 76 12.05 -16.06 -5.09
CA PHE A 76 11.61 -15.60 -6.40
C PHE A 76 10.21 -16.18 -6.64
N ILE A 77 9.24 -15.31 -6.90
CA ILE A 77 7.85 -15.73 -7.07
C ILE A 77 7.65 -16.57 -8.35
N GLU A 78 8.55 -16.39 -9.31
CA GLU A 78 8.58 -17.11 -10.59
C GLU A 78 8.88 -18.60 -10.41
N ASP A 79 9.57 -18.97 -9.31
CA ASP A 79 9.90 -20.35 -9.01
C ASP A 79 8.73 -21.15 -8.40
N TRP A 80 7.59 -20.49 -8.12
CA TRP A 80 6.41 -21.14 -7.55
C TRP A 80 5.63 -21.94 -8.60
N ASP A 81 4.88 -22.96 -8.17
CA ASP A 81 4.00 -23.72 -9.08
C ASP A 81 2.70 -22.97 -9.35
N TRP A 82 2.70 -22.18 -10.42
CA TRP A 82 1.56 -21.40 -10.87
C TRP A 82 0.38 -22.24 -11.38
N SER A 83 0.55 -23.56 -11.59
CA SER A 83 -0.57 -24.45 -11.94
C SER A 83 -1.51 -24.69 -10.75
N GLU A 84 -1.06 -24.41 -9.53
CA GLU A 84 -1.88 -24.48 -8.33
C GLU A 84 -2.85 -23.29 -8.18
N ALA A 85 -2.69 -22.22 -8.97
CA ALA A 85 -3.57 -21.05 -8.88
C ALA A 85 -5.00 -21.39 -9.30
N ARG A 86 -5.98 -20.96 -8.49
CA ARG A 86 -7.42 -21.25 -8.66
C ARG A 86 -8.24 -19.95 -8.71
N PRO A 87 -8.03 -19.10 -9.73
CA PRO A 87 -8.68 -17.79 -9.83
C PRO A 87 -10.21 -17.88 -9.91
N GLU A 88 -10.78 -19.00 -10.34
CA GLU A 88 -12.22 -19.26 -10.34
C GLU A 88 -12.84 -19.27 -8.94
N LEU A 89 -12.03 -19.43 -7.88
CA LEU A 89 -12.49 -19.37 -6.49
C LEU A 89 -12.66 -17.94 -5.96
N LEU A 90 -12.18 -16.93 -6.69
CA LEU A 90 -12.27 -15.54 -6.28
C LEU A 90 -13.67 -14.97 -6.47
N THR A 91 -14.15 -14.26 -5.45
CA THR A 91 -15.37 -13.45 -5.60
C THR A 91 -15.12 -12.26 -6.53
N SER A 92 -16.20 -11.66 -7.04
CA SER A 92 -16.09 -10.45 -7.88
C SER A 92 -15.35 -9.31 -7.17
N ARG A 93 -15.52 -9.17 -5.85
CA ARG A 93 -14.80 -8.19 -5.04
C ARG A 93 -13.30 -8.50 -4.98
N GLN A 94 -12.94 -9.76 -4.77
CA GLN A 94 -11.54 -10.17 -4.68
C GLN A 94 -10.82 -9.99 -6.03
N ARG A 95 -11.49 -10.29 -7.15
CA ARG A 95 -10.99 -9.98 -8.50
C ARG A 95 -10.76 -8.47 -8.68
N GLN A 96 -11.69 -7.64 -8.24
CA GLN A 96 -11.52 -6.19 -8.26
C GLN A 96 -10.37 -5.72 -7.35
N MET A 97 -10.14 -6.38 -6.21
CA MET A 97 -9.01 -6.10 -5.34
C MET A 97 -7.69 -6.42 -6.05
N MET A 98 -7.59 -7.55 -6.76
CA MET A 98 -6.42 -7.92 -7.56
C MET A 98 -6.07 -6.85 -8.61
N HIS A 99 -7.07 -6.26 -9.25
CA HIS A 99 -6.86 -5.12 -10.15
C HIS A 99 -6.31 -3.88 -9.43
N THR A 100 -6.86 -3.55 -8.26
CA THR A 100 -6.43 -2.37 -7.48
C THR A 100 -4.98 -2.50 -7.00
N VAL A 101 -4.62 -3.65 -6.42
CA VAL A 101 -3.25 -3.90 -5.93
C VAL A 101 -2.25 -3.94 -7.09
N ALA A 102 -2.56 -4.66 -8.18
CA ALA A 102 -1.68 -4.75 -9.35
C ALA A 102 -1.33 -3.38 -9.95
N LEU A 103 -2.28 -2.44 -9.94
CA LEU A 103 -2.03 -1.08 -10.41
C LEU A 103 -1.10 -0.31 -9.46
N GLY A 104 -1.14 -0.56 -8.16
CA GLY A 104 -0.21 0.01 -7.18
C GLY A 104 1.21 -0.45 -7.45
N GLU A 105 1.37 -1.75 -7.62
CA GLU A 105 2.65 -2.42 -7.88
C GLU A 105 3.28 -2.00 -9.21
N THR A 106 2.45 -1.65 -10.19
CA THR A 106 2.92 -1.14 -11.49
C THR A 106 3.73 0.17 -11.37
N SER A 107 3.57 0.92 -10.27
CA SER A 107 4.29 2.18 -10.04
C SER A 107 5.72 2.01 -9.49
N GLY A 108 6.15 0.79 -9.18
CA GLY A 108 7.42 0.52 -8.48
C GLY A 108 8.66 1.14 -9.14
N SER A 109 8.76 1.15 -10.47
CA SER A 109 9.89 1.76 -11.19
C SER A 109 9.93 3.29 -11.08
N ALA A 110 8.76 3.92 -11.04
CA ALA A 110 8.62 5.37 -10.95
C ALA A 110 8.90 5.84 -9.50
N VAL A 111 8.42 5.07 -8.52
CA VAL A 111 8.76 5.22 -7.09
C VAL A 111 10.27 5.07 -6.87
N SER A 112 10.89 4.12 -7.58
CA SER A 112 12.32 3.84 -7.49
C SER A 112 13.22 5.03 -7.86
N ASP A 113 12.93 5.70 -8.98
CA ASP A 113 13.66 6.93 -9.37
C ASP A 113 13.53 8.02 -8.29
N GLY A 114 12.31 8.23 -7.77
CA GLY A 114 12.04 9.18 -6.70
C GLY A 114 12.84 8.89 -5.43
N PHE A 115 12.92 7.62 -5.02
CA PHE A 115 13.66 7.20 -3.82
C PHE A 115 15.16 7.37 -4.00
N LEU A 116 15.72 6.97 -5.14
CA LEU A 116 17.15 7.16 -5.41
C LEU A 116 17.53 8.65 -5.38
N ARG A 117 16.67 9.54 -5.89
CA ARG A 117 16.90 11.00 -5.80
C ARG A 117 16.80 11.51 -4.36
N ALA A 118 15.79 11.08 -3.61
CA ALA A 118 15.54 11.54 -2.25
C ALA A 118 16.58 11.01 -1.24
N PHE A 119 17.03 9.77 -1.39
CA PHE A 119 17.87 9.08 -0.42
C PHE A 119 19.36 9.06 -0.77
N ARG A 120 19.79 9.66 -1.88
CA ARG A 120 21.21 9.65 -2.34
C ARG A 120 22.24 10.11 -1.30
N THR A 121 21.84 10.93 -0.32
CA THR A 121 22.72 11.41 0.77
C THR A 121 22.57 10.63 2.07
N ASN A 122 21.67 9.64 2.13
CA ASN A 122 21.49 8.76 3.28
C ASN A 122 21.90 7.31 2.89
N PRO A 123 23.11 6.88 3.25
CA PRO A 123 23.64 5.58 2.80
C PRO A 123 22.83 4.39 3.30
N GLU A 124 22.18 4.47 4.46
CA GLU A 124 21.35 3.37 4.99
C GLU A 124 20.06 3.22 4.20
N LEU A 125 19.38 4.33 3.90
CA LEU A 125 18.18 4.32 3.07
C LEU A 125 18.49 3.92 1.62
N ALA A 126 19.62 4.40 1.07
CA ALA A 126 20.06 4.02 -0.27
C ALA A 126 20.40 2.52 -0.37
N ALA A 127 21.04 1.94 0.65
CA ALA A 127 21.35 0.51 0.68
C ALA A 127 20.10 -0.35 0.92
N PHE A 128 19.21 0.08 1.82
CA PHE A 128 17.90 -0.55 2.02
C PHE A 128 17.12 -0.62 0.73
N PHE A 129 17.09 0.49 -0.01
CA PHE A 129 16.33 0.61 -1.25
C PHE A 129 16.66 -0.48 -2.27
N GLY A 130 17.94 -0.85 -2.45
CA GLY A 130 18.30 -1.92 -3.38
C GLY A 130 17.73 -3.29 -2.98
N THR A 131 17.59 -3.55 -1.68
CA THR A 131 16.98 -4.79 -1.16
C THR A 131 15.46 -4.73 -1.26
N TRP A 132 14.86 -3.63 -0.80
CA TRP A 132 13.44 -3.33 -0.91
C TRP A 132 12.95 -3.52 -2.36
N PHE A 133 13.60 -2.87 -3.33
CA PHE A 133 13.16 -2.92 -4.72
C PHE A 133 13.20 -4.34 -5.31
N THR A 134 14.16 -5.17 -4.88
CA THR A 134 14.19 -6.58 -5.29
C THR A 134 13.00 -7.37 -4.73
N GLU A 135 12.61 -7.08 -3.48
CA GLU A 135 11.43 -7.69 -2.86
C GLU A 135 10.13 -7.20 -3.53
N GLU A 136 10.00 -5.91 -3.85
CA GLU A 136 8.86 -5.34 -4.59
C GLU A 136 8.70 -5.92 -6.00
N LEU A 137 9.82 -6.26 -6.68
CA LEU A 137 9.74 -6.91 -7.98
C LEU A 137 9.04 -8.28 -7.90
N ASN A 138 9.14 -9.00 -6.77
CA ASN A 138 8.34 -10.22 -6.57
C ASN A 138 6.84 -9.90 -6.53
N HIS A 139 6.44 -8.75 -5.97
CA HIS A 139 5.04 -8.38 -5.87
C HIS A 139 4.50 -8.02 -7.26
N PHE A 140 5.21 -7.15 -7.97
CA PHE A 140 4.93 -6.80 -9.36
C PHE A 140 4.76 -8.04 -10.25
N ILE A 141 5.74 -8.96 -10.23
CA ILE A 141 5.73 -10.16 -11.07
C ILE A 141 4.61 -11.11 -10.63
N GLY A 142 4.41 -11.31 -9.33
CA GLY A 142 3.35 -12.19 -8.82
C GLY A 142 1.96 -11.71 -9.21
N TYR A 143 1.66 -10.41 -9.10
CA TYR A 143 0.38 -9.88 -9.56
C TYR A 143 0.22 -9.97 -11.07
N HIS A 144 1.28 -9.75 -11.84
CA HIS A 144 1.26 -9.95 -13.29
C HIS A 144 0.90 -11.39 -13.68
N MET A 145 1.60 -12.36 -13.09
CA MET A 145 1.36 -13.78 -13.36
C MET A 145 -0.03 -14.22 -12.89
N TYR A 146 -0.51 -13.72 -11.74
CA TYR A 146 -1.84 -14.08 -11.25
C TYR A 146 -2.96 -13.49 -12.11
N LEU A 147 -2.82 -12.24 -12.58
CA LEU A 147 -3.78 -11.65 -13.53
C LEU A 147 -3.85 -12.45 -14.84
N ARG A 148 -2.71 -12.95 -15.31
CA ARG A 148 -2.67 -13.87 -16.45
C ARG A 148 -3.46 -15.16 -16.19
N GLN A 149 -3.35 -15.75 -14.99
CA GLN A 149 -4.18 -16.91 -14.60
C GLN A 149 -5.67 -16.56 -14.55
N MET A 150 -6.01 -15.33 -14.16
CA MET A 150 -7.39 -14.83 -14.20
C MET A 150 -7.93 -14.60 -15.62
N GLY A 151 -7.08 -14.67 -16.65
CA GLY A 151 -7.42 -14.29 -18.03
C GLY A 151 -7.55 -12.77 -18.22
N GLU A 152 -6.96 -11.98 -17.31
CA GLU A 152 -7.06 -10.53 -17.31
C GLU A 152 -5.76 -9.90 -17.85
N PRO A 153 -5.85 -8.83 -18.66
CA PRO A 153 -4.68 -8.18 -19.21
C PRO A 153 -3.91 -7.39 -18.14
N TRP A 154 -2.59 -7.34 -18.28
CA TRP A 154 -1.74 -6.50 -17.44
C TRP A 154 -1.85 -5.01 -17.85
N PRO A 155 -1.93 -4.05 -16.91
CA PRO A 155 -2.07 -2.63 -17.22
C PRO A 155 -0.76 -1.94 -17.69
N ALA A 156 0.21 -2.68 -18.23
CA ALA A 156 1.56 -2.17 -18.56
C ALA A 156 1.58 -0.90 -19.42
N ALA A 157 0.68 -0.77 -20.41
CA ALA A 157 0.62 0.42 -21.25
C ALA A 157 0.37 1.71 -20.44
N ARG A 158 -0.31 1.61 -19.28
CA ARG A 158 -0.48 2.72 -18.33
C ARG A 158 0.68 2.82 -17.34
N GLY A 159 1.29 1.70 -16.96
CA GLY A 159 2.51 1.68 -16.14
C GLY A 159 3.66 2.43 -16.78
N LEU A 160 3.85 2.22 -18.08
CA LEU A 160 4.82 2.97 -18.89
C LEU A 160 4.46 4.46 -18.97
N ALA A 161 3.19 4.81 -19.20
CA ALA A 161 2.76 6.22 -19.19
C ALA A 161 2.93 6.91 -17.82
N VAL A 162 2.77 6.17 -16.71
CA VAL A 162 3.04 6.66 -15.34
C VAL A 162 4.55 6.78 -15.08
N ALA A 163 5.36 5.85 -15.59
CA ALA A 163 6.82 5.94 -15.51
C ALA A 163 7.40 7.06 -16.40
N GLU A 164 6.73 7.39 -17.51
CA GLU A 164 7.07 8.50 -18.41
C GLU A 164 6.70 9.87 -17.82
N THR A 165 5.74 9.94 -16.89
CA THR A 165 5.49 11.18 -16.13
C THR A 165 6.57 11.38 -15.07
N GLU A 166 7.22 12.55 -15.07
CA GLU A 166 8.15 12.97 -14.00
C GLU A 166 7.51 12.74 -12.63
N VAL A 167 7.91 11.67 -11.94
CA VAL A 167 7.44 11.42 -10.59
C VAL A 167 8.03 12.48 -9.68
N LEU A 168 7.18 13.38 -9.22
CA LEU A 168 7.54 14.31 -8.17
C LEU A 168 7.52 13.57 -6.83
N PRO A 169 8.65 13.54 -6.10
CA PRO A 169 8.70 12.95 -4.77
C PRO A 169 7.55 13.44 -3.89
N TYR A 170 7.07 12.58 -2.98
CA TYR A 170 5.99 12.93 -2.05
C TYR A 170 6.25 14.26 -1.32
N ALA A 171 7.50 14.50 -0.94
CA ALA A 171 8.00 15.73 -0.35
C ALA A 171 9.47 15.92 -0.72
N ASP A 172 9.97 17.15 -0.62
CA ASP A 172 11.40 17.45 -0.82
C ASP A 172 12.26 16.93 0.34
N ASN A 173 11.69 16.83 1.55
CA ASN A 173 12.38 16.34 2.73
C ASN A 173 12.47 14.80 2.69
N PRO A 174 13.67 14.19 2.68
CA PRO A 174 13.83 12.73 2.65
C PRO A 174 13.18 12.01 3.84
N MET A 175 13.17 12.60 5.04
CA MET A 175 12.51 11.98 6.19
C MET A 175 10.99 12.03 6.09
N GLU A 176 10.43 13.05 5.41
CA GLU A 176 9.00 13.07 5.11
C GLU A 176 8.65 12.01 4.05
N VAL A 177 9.52 11.79 3.06
CA VAL A 177 9.37 10.67 2.10
C VAL A 177 9.44 9.33 2.84
N ALA A 178 10.41 9.13 3.74
CA ALA A 178 10.51 7.91 4.56
C ALA A 178 9.27 7.69 5.44
N ALA A 179 8.73 8.74 6.06
CA ALA A 179 7.48 8.66 6.82
C ALA A 179 6.28 8.32 5.93
N CYS A 180 6.23 8.83 4.70
CA CYS A 180 5.20 8.47 3.73
C CYS A 180 5.28 6.99 3.35
N ASN A 181 6.48 6.47 3.10
CA ASN A 181 6.66 5.06 2.76
C ASN A 181 6.34 4.16 3.95
N MET A 182 6.82 4.49 5.15
CA MET A 182 6.43 3.80 6.40
C MET A 182 4.91 3.62 6.48
N TYR A 183 4.15 4.67 6.18
CA TYR A 183 2.70 4.61 6.17
C TYR A 183 2.14 3.68 5.07
N GLN A 184 2.69 3.75 3.86
CA GLN A 184 2.28 2.93 2.73
C GLN A 184 2.53 1.44 3.01
N GLU A 185 3.72 1.07 3.50
CA GLU A 185 4.05 -0.32 3.83
C GLU A 185 3.19 -0.86 4.97
N LEU A 186 2.87 0.00 5.96
CA LEU A 186 1.94 -0.37 7.03
C LEU A 186 0.57 -0.74 6.46
N LEU A 187 0.06 0.04 5.51
CA LEU A 187 -1.20 -0.28 4.85
C LEU A 187 -1.10 -1.54 3.99
N GLY A 188 -0.05 -1.68 3.17
CA GLY A 188 0.22 -2.86 2.35
C GLY A 188 0.22 -4.13 3.20
N PHE A 189 1.00 -4.13 4.29
CA PHE A 189 1.03 -5.21 5.27
C PHE A 189 -0.36 -5.58 5.80
N LEU A 190 -1.11 -4.59 6.32
CA LEU A 190 -2.41 -4.83 6.94
C LEU A 190 -3.43 -5.34 5.92
N ILE A 191 -3.41 -4.81 4.71
CA ILE A 191 -4.29 -5.21 3.62
C ILE A 191 -3.96 -6.64 3.17
N TYR A 192 -2.70 -6.95 2.83
CA TYR A 192 -2.29 -8.28 2.38
C TYR A 192 -2.50 -9.35 3.46
N ARG A 193 -2.21 -9.03 4.71
CA ARG A 193 -2.48 -9.92 5.85
C ARG A 193 -3.97 -10.20 6.06
N SER A 194 -4.82 -9.22 5.84
CA SER A 194 -6.27 -9.39 5.95
C SER A 194 -6.81 -10.15 4.74
N PHE A 195 -6.37 -9.79 3.55
CA PHE A 195 -6.83 -10.35 2.28
C PHE A 195 -6.44 -11.83 2.12
N SER A 196 -5.20 -12.21 2.49
CA SER A 196 -4.73 -13.61 2.51
C SER A 196 -5.64 -14.55 3.31
N LYS A 197 -6.29 -14.06 4.39
CA LYS A 197 -7.20 -14.86 5.21
C LYS A 197 -8.59 -15.03 4.62
N GLN A 198 -8.95 -14.23 3.61
CA GLN A 198 -10.30 -14.20 3.04
C GLN A 198 -10.40 -14.84 1.66
N VAL A 199 -9.29 -14.91 0.93
CA VAL A 199 -9.25 -15.58 -0.37
C VAL A 199 -9.44 -17.07 -0.21
N LYS A 200 -10.25 -17.66 -1.09
CA LYS A 200 -10.51 -19.11 -1.09
C LYS A 200 -9.47 -19.87 -1.91
N ASP A 201 -8.74 -19.20 -2.80
CA ASP A 201 -7.60 -19.77 -3.51
C ASP A 201 -6.41 -19.93 -2.53
N PRO A 202 -5.99 -21.16 -2.20
CA PRO A 202 -4.86 -21.40 -1.31
C PRO A 202 -3.54 -20.87 -1.87
N PHE A 203 -3.35 -20.89 -3.20
CA PHE A 203 -2.16 -20.36 -3.84
C PHE A 203 -2.08 -18.85 -3.60
N LEU A 204 -3.17 -18.13 -3.88
CA LEU A 204 -3.24 -16.69 -3.64
C LEU A 204 -3.09 -16.35 -2.15
N ALA A 205 -3.68 -17.14 -1.26
CA ALA A 205 -3.54 -16.95 0.19
C ALA A 205 -2.07 -16.96 0.62
N ARG A 206 -1.30 -17.96 0.14
CA ARG A 206 0.15 -18.07 0.42
C ARG A 206 0.94 -16.93 -0.21
N MET A 207 0.61 -16.53 -1.44
CA MET A 207 1.27 -15.41 -2.12
C MET A 207 1.08 -14.11 -1.32
N LEU A 208 -0.16 -13.77 -0.97
CA LEU A 208 -0.48 -12.57 -0.19
C LEU A 208 0.11 -12.62 1.22
N ASP A 209 0.15 -13.80 1.87
CA ASP A 209 0.81 -13.95 3.17
C ASP A 209 2.33 -13.71 3.07
N GLN A 210 2.95 -14.14 1.97
CA GLN A 210 4.36 -13.86 1.71
C GLN A 210 4.60 -12.36 1.48
N PHE A 211 3.78 -11.71 0.64
CA PHE A 211 3.88 -10.27 0.40
C PHE A 211 3.67 -9.47 1.69
N ALA A 212 2.68 -9.85 2.51
CA ALA A 212 2.47 -9.23 3.82
C ALA A 212 3.71 -9.31 4.74
N LYS A 213 4.50 -10.38 4.66
CA LYS A 213 5.74 -10.49 5.45
C LYS A 213 6.81 -9.53 4.94
N ASP A 214 6.88 -9.29 3.63
CA ASP A 214 7.83 -8.32 3.05
C ASP A 214 7.46 -6.91 3.48
N GLU A 215 6.19 -6.53 3.27
CA GLU A 215 5.63 -5.25 3.68
C GLU A 215 5.83 -4.96 5.16
N CYS A 216 5.67 -5.97 6.02
CA CYS A 216 5.91 -5.83 7.45
C CYS A 216 7.38 -5.51 7.74
N ARG A 217 8.33 -6.13 7.03
CA ARG A 217 9.76 -5.83 7.20
C ARG A 217 10.10 -4.44 6.67
N HIS A 218 9.55 -4.06 5.50
CA HIS A 218 9.71 -2.72 4.93
C HIS A 218 9.19 -1.64 5.87
N PHE A 219 7.95 -1.83 6.36
CA PHE A 219 7.33 -0.97 7.36
C PHE A 219 8.23 -0.81 8.59
N ARG A 220 8.71 -1.92 9.17
CA ARG A 220 9.54 -1.87 10.38
C ARG A 220 10.85 -1.14 10.14
N PHE A 221 11.51 -1.35 9.01
CA PHE A 221 12.71 -0.60 8.67
C PHE A 221 12.44 0.91 8.60
N TYR A 222 11.42 1.33 7.84
CA TYR A 222 11.07 2.75 7.76
C TYR A 222 10.61 3.32 9.10
N GLN A 223 9.89 2.54 9.90
CA GLN A 223 9.47 2.96 11.24
C GLN A 223 10.67 3.22 12.12
N ASP A 224 11.68 2.35 12.14
CA ASP A 224 12.89 2.55 12.93
C ASP A 224 13.66 3.80 12.48
N VAL A 225 13.74 4.05 11.18
CA VAL A 225 14.35 5.27 10.61
C VAL A 225 13.61 6.51 11.11
N VAL A 226 12.27 6.54 10.99
CA VAL A 226 11.42 7.66 11.38
C VAL A 226 11.42 7.84 12.90
N ALA A 227 11.41 6.76 13.66
CA ALA A 227 11.44 6.74 15.11
C ALA A 227 12.75 7.29 15.65
N ARG A 228 13.90 6.83 15.12
CA ARG A 228 15.23 7.38 15.46
C ARG A 228 15.30 8.87 15.14
N HIS A 229 14.84 9.28 13.96
CA HIS A 229 14.80 10.70 13.60
C HIS A 229 13.89 11.52 14.54
N LEU A 230 12.76 10.96 14.98
CA LEU A 230 11.82 11.61 15.88
C LEU A 230 12.38 11.75 17.31
N GLN A 231 13.20 10.80 17.79
CA GLN A 231 13.90 10.92 19.07
C GLN A 231 14.85 12.13 19.06
N GLU A 232 15.58 12.32 17.96
CA GLU A 232 16.53 13.44 17.79
C GLU A 232 15.81 14.76 17.50
N ASN A 233 14.67 14.70 16.79
CA ASN A 233 13.93 15.87 16.32
C ASN A 233 12.43 15.78 16.68
N PRO A 234 12.03 15.96 17.96
CA PRO A 234 10.63 15.86 18.38
C PRO A 234 9.66 16.79 17.64
N ALA A 235 10.16 17.90 17.08
CA ALA A 235 9.38 18.82 16.25
C ALA A 235 8.89 18.20 14.92
N PHE A 236 9.43 17.06 14.51
CA PHE A 236 8.98 16.31 13.33
C PHE A 236 7.64 15.58 13.55
N ARG A 237 7.20 15.44 14.80
CA ARG A 237 5.97 14.74 15.19
C ARG A 237 4.70 15.18 14.42
N PRO A 238 4.43 16.48 14.22
CA PRO A 238 3.27 16.90 13.42
C PRO A 238 3.42 16.58 11.94
N VAL A 239 4.65 16.43 11.41
CA VAL A 239 4.89 16.00 10.02
C VAL A 239 4.52 14.54 9.86
N ILE A 240 4.84 13.68 10.84
CA ILE A 240 4.38 12.29 10.84
C ILE A 240 2.85 12.25 10.78
N LEU A 241 2.15 12.93 11.70
CA LEU A 241 0.68 12.95 11.67
C LEU A 241 0.14 13.58 10.37
N LYS A 242 0.79 14.62 9.83
CA LYS A 242 0.45 15.19 8.51
C LYS A 242 0.47 14.11 7.43
N VAL A 243 1.51 13.27 7.42
CA VAL A 243 1.63 12.15 6.49
C VAL A 243 0.47 11.18 6.67
N PHE A 244 0.17 10.74 7.89
CA PHE A 244 -0.97 9.84 8.14
C PHE A 244 -2.28 10.43 7.63
N LEU A 245 -2.54 11.73 7.86
CA LEU A 245 -3.75 12.42 7.40
C LEU A 245 -3.81 12.51 5.86
N LYS A 246 -2.69 12.90 5.23
CA LYS A 246 -2.59 13.12 3.78
C LYS A 246 -2.55 11.81 3.00
N ALA A 247 -1.89 10.79 3.54
CA ALA A 247 -1.70 9.48 2.93
C ALA A 247 -2.86 8.51 3.24
N THR A 248 -3.92 8.95 3.94
CA THR A 248 -5.03 8.07 4.35
C THR A 248 -5.69 7.22 3.25
N SER A 249 -5.47 7.51 1.97
CA SER A 249 -5.77 6.55 0.91
C SER A 249 -4.57 5.63 0.63
N PRO A 250 -4.70 4.31 0.80
CA PRO A 250 -3.83 3.40 0.06
C PRO A 250 -3.96 3.79 -1.42
N TYR A 251 -2.85 3.77 -2.15
CA TYR A 251 -2.83 4.07 -3.59
C TYR A 251 -3.06 5.54 -3.97
N ASN A 252 -2.80 6.48 -3.07
CA ASN A 252 -2.75 7.91 -3.43
C ASN A 252 -1.73 8.22 -4.54
N GLN A 253 -0.81 7.32 -4.86
CA GLN A 253 0.13 7.49 -5.98
C GLN A 253 -0.41 6.92 -7.31
N ILE A 254 -1.55 6.24 -7.30
CA ILE A 254 -2.15 5.68 -8.51
C ILE A 254 -2.88 6.77 -9.29
N SER A 255 -2.38 7.01 -10.51
CA SER A 255 -2.92 7.99 -11.44
C SER A 255 -4.38 7.70 -11.82
N GLY A 256 -5.25 8.69 -11.63
CA GLY A 256 -6.66 8.63 -11.96
C GLY A 256 -7.41 9.84 -11.43
N GLY A 257 -8.62 10.08 -11.96
CA GLY A 257 -9.49 11.13 -11.43
C GLY A 257 -9.90 10.83 -9.98
N PRO A 258 -10.42 11.83 -9.23
CA PRO A 258 -10.76 11.68 -7.80
C PRO A 258 -11.71 10.54 -7.43
N ALA A 259 -12.52 10.09 -8.39
CA ALA A 259 -13.40 8.93 -8.20
C ALA A 259 -12.61 7.62 -8.04
N ASN A 260 -11.52 7.43 -8.78
CA ASN A 260 -10.75 6.18 -8.76
C ASN A 260 -10.04 5.99 -7.41
N VAL A 261 -9.56 7.07 -6.80
CA VAL A 261 -8.92 6.95 -5.49
C VAL A 261 -9.90 6.76 -4.36
N LEU A 262 -11.09 7.36 -4.43
CA LEU A 262 -12.12 7.04 -3.45
C LEU A 262 -12.51 5.55 -3.54
N ASP A 263 -12.56 4.99 -4.75
CA ASP A 263 -12.81 3.57 -4.98
C ASP A 263 -11.67 2.70 -4.40
N HIS A 264 -10.40 3.09 -4.59
CA HIS A 264 -9.24 2.37 -4.03
C HIS A 264 -9.18 2.45 -2.50
N LEU A 265 -9.47 3.62 -1.92
CA LEU A 265 -9.59 3.81 -0.47
C LEU A 265 -10.68 2.90 0.09
N THR A 266 -11.84 2.87 -0.56
CA THR A 266 -12.97 2.05 -0.11
C THR A 266 -12.62 0.55 -0.18
N MET A 267 -11.90 0.14 -1.23
CA MET A 267 -11.40 -1.24 -1.36
C MET A 267 -10.40 -1.63 -0.27
N GLY A 268 -9.38 -0.79 0.00
CA GLY A 268 -8.42 -1.05 1.07
C GLY A 268 -9.07 -1.04 2.46
N ALA A 269 -9.93 -0.05 2.72
CA ALA A 269 -10.64 0.08 3.99
C ALA A 269 -11.58 -1.10 4.28
N PHE A 270 -12.09 -1.79 3.26
CA PHE A 270 -12.89 -3.01 3.44
C PHE A 270 -12.09 -4.12 4.13
N TYR A 271 -10.77 -4.20 3.88
CA TYR A 271 -9.89 -5.18 4.52
C TYR A 271 -9.32 -4.69 5.87
N PHE A 272 -9.61 -3.45 6.27
CA PHE A 272 -9.23 -2.89 7.57
C PHE A 272 -10.20 -3.34 8.67
N ARG A 273 -10.05 -4.59 9.10
CA ARG A 273 -10.86 -5.16 10.18
C ARG A 273 -10.37 -4.73 11.54
N LYS A 274 -11.08 -5.11 12.60
CA LYS A 274 -10.72 -4.68 13.96
C LYS A 274 -9.28 -5.01 14.31
N ARG A 275 -8.77 -6.20 14.00
CA ARG A 275 -7.38 -6.57 14.33
C ARG A 275 -6.36 -5.68 13.63
N GLU A 276 -6.58 -5.37 12.35
CA GLU A 276 -5.73 -4.51 11.54
C GLU A 276 -5.82 -3.05 12.00
N PHE A 277 -7.02 -2.56 12.31
CA PHE A 277 -7.24 -1.22 12.86
C PHE A 277 -6.60 -1.01 14.22
N GLU A 278 -6.72 -1.99 15.13
CA GLU A 278 -6.05 -1.97 16.42
C GLU A 278 -4.52 -1.96 16.27
N TYR A 279 -3.99 -2.67 15.28
CA TYR A 279 -2.55 -2.62 14.99
C TYR A 279 -2.14 -1.23 14.50
N PHE A 280 -2.84 -0.70 13.51
CA PHE A 280 -2.62 0.64 12.98
C PHE A 280 -2.60 1.72 14.07
N LEU A 281 -3.58 1.69 14.98
CA LEU A 281 -3.64 2.64 16.09
C LEU A 281 -2.44 2.52 17.03
N ARG A 282 -2.01 1.30 17.35
CA ARG A 282 -0.82 1.09 18.20
C ARG A 282 0.45 1.63 17.57
N GLU A 283 0.64 1.46 16.26
CA GLU A 283 1.82 1.97 15.56
C GLU A 283 1.82 3.51 15.50
N ILE A 284 0.65 4.14 15.35
CA ILE A 284 0.49 5.59 15.44
C ILE A 284 0.79 6.09 16.85
N GLU A 285 0.20 5.46 17.86
CA GLU A 285 0.37 5.84 19.26
C GLU A 285 1.83 5.69 19.71
N TYR A 286 2.52 4.66 19.22
CA TYR A 286 3.94 4.47 19.45
C TYR A 286 4.77 5.66 18.98
N LEU A 287 4.53 6.20 17.78
CA LEU A 287 5.27 7.37 17.28
C LEU A 287 4.79 8.67 17.93
N LEU A 288 3.48 8.86 18.01
CA LEU A 288 2.90 10.15 18.39
C LEU A 288 2.71 10.32 19.90
N GLY A 289 2.79 9.27 20.70
CA GLY A 289 2.51 9.32 22.14
C GLY A 289 1.09 9.79 22.48
N THR A 290 0.16 9.68 21.54
CA THR A 290 -1.20 10.23 21.68
C THR A 290 -2.21 9.30 21.04
N ASN A 291 -3.23 8.94 21.82
CA ASN A 291 -4.36 8.15 21.35
C ASN A 291 -5.25 9.04 20.46
N LEU A 292 -5.34 8.68 19.18
CA LEU A 292 -6.17 9.36 18.19
C LEU A 292 -7.36 8.51 17.76
N ARG A 293 -7.78 7.53 18.57
CA ARG A 293 -8.85 6.60 18.21
C ARG A 293 -10.12 7.31 17.77
N SER A 294 -10.62 8.28 18.54
CA SER A 294 -11.88 8.95 18.20
C SER A 294 -11.83 9.65 16.85
N PHE A 295 -10.66 10.20 16.48
CA PHE A 295 -10.45 10.78 15.15
C PHE A 295 -10.50 9.70 14.05
N TRP A 296 -9.79 8.59 14.27
CA TRP A 296 -9.72 7.50 13.29
C TRP A 296 -11.04 6.74 13.16
N ASP A 297 -11.75 6.50 14.25
CA ASP A 297 -13.11 5.95 14.23
C ASP A 297 -14.04 6.81 13.37
N TRP A 298 -14.04 8.13 13.60
CA TRP A 298 -14.80 9.07 12.75
C TRP A 298 -14.38 9.01 11.28
N TYR A 299 -13.08 8.93 11.01
CA TYR A 299 -12.55 8.81 9.64
C TYR A 299 -13.08 7.56 8.94
N PHE A 300 -13.00 6.38 9.59
CA PHE A 300 -13.38 5.11 8.98
C PHE A 300 -14.89 4.85 8.97
N GLU A 301 -15.68 5.45 9.87
CA GLU A 301 -17.15 5.32 9.90
C GLU A 301 -17.83 5.78 8.60
N GLY A 302 -17.19 6.65 7.82
CA GLY A 302 -17.72 7.18 6.55
C GLY A 302 -17.15 6.57 5.28
N VAL A 303 -16.26 5.57 5.36
CA VAL A 303 -15.55 5.04 4.18
C VAL A 303 -16.27 3.84 3.59
N VAL A 304 -16.56 2.84 4.42
CA VAL A 304 -17.10 1.54 3.98
C VAL A 304 -18.43 1.27 4.67
N GLU A 305 -19.34 0.58 3.97
CA GLU A 305 -20.59 0.11 4.57
C GLU A 305 -20.35 -0.86 5.74
N ALA A 306 -21.31 -0.94 6.65
CA ALA A 306 -21.26 -1.85 7.77
C ALA A 306 -21.17 -3.32 7.29
N CYS A 307 -20.47 -4.15 8.06
CA CYS A 307 -20.36 -5.58 7.83
C CYS A 307 -21.74 -6.22 7.79
N THR A 308 -22.04 -6.96 6.72
CA THR A 308 -23.34 -7.61 6.52
C THR A 308 -23.64 -8.73 7.52
N PHE A 309 -22.62 -9.28 8.17
CA PHE A 309 -22.77 -10.37 9.14
C PHE A 309 -23.07 -9.89 10.57
N CYS A 310 -22.54 -8.74 10.98
CA CYS A 310 -22.65 -8.26 12.37
C CYS A 310 -23.15 -6.81 12.50
N SER A 311 -23.44 -6.14 11.38
CA SER A 311 -23.89 -4.75 11.29
C SER A 311 -22.94 -3.71 11.92
N ARG A 312 -21.71 -4.10 12.27
CA ARG A 312 -20.66 -3.19 12.77
C ARG A 312 -19.84 -2.65 11.60
N GLN A 313 -19.30 -1.46 11.79
CA GLN A 313 -18.32 -0.88 10.87
C GLN A 313 -17.10 -1.81 10.71
N PRO A 314 -16.48 -1.90 9.52
CA PRO A 314 -15.38 -2.84 9.26
C PRO A 314 -14.23 -2.77 10.27
N HIS A 315 -13.79 -1.56 10.64
CA HIS A 315 -12.74 -1.33 11.64
C HIS A 315 -13.13 -1.74 13.08
N ARG A 316 -14.40 -2.08 13.33
CA ARG A 316 -14.93 -2.63 14.59
C ARG A 316 -15.47 -4.06 14.44
N CYS A 317 -15.29 -4.67 13.28
CA CYS A 317 -15.79 -5.99 12.95
C CYS A 317 -14.78 -7.07 13.36
N ASP A 318 -15.25 -8.05 14.13
CA ASP A 318 -14.49 -9.25 14.58
C ASP A 318 -14.88 -10.52 13.81
N CYS A 319 -15.69 -10.43 12.74
CA CYS A 319 -16.07 -11.60 11.94
C CYS A 319 -14.82 -12.23 11.31
N GLU A 320 -14.67 -13.54 11.44
CA GLU A 320 -13.54 -14.27 10.83
C GLU A 320 -13.68 -14.34 9.30
N HIS A 321 -14.91 -14.47 8.81
CA HIS A 321 -15.26 -14.40 7.40
C HIS A 321 -16.20 -13.22 7.18
N PHE A 322 -15.80 -12.31 6.31
CA PHE A 322 -16.56 -11.09 6.02
C PHE A 322 -16.74 -10.83 4.52
N GLU A 323 -16.28 -11.75 3.69
CA GLU A 323 -16.63 -11.80 2.28
C GLU A 323 -18.05 -12.33 2.09
N ASP A 324 -18.96 -11.42 1.75
CA ASP A 324 -20.39 -11.68 1.57
C ASP A 324 -20.81 -11.94 0.11
N GLY A 325 -19.83 -12.09 -0.79
CA GLY A 325 -20.07 -12.33 -2.22
C GLY A 325 -20.66 -11.15 -2.98
N LYS A 326 -20.96 -10.02 -2.32
CA LYS A 326 -21.39 -8.81 -3.00
C LYS A 326 -20.24 -8.24 -3.85
N PRO A 327 -20.56 -7.47 -4.90
CA PRO A 327 -19.54 -6.74 -5.64
C PRO A 327 -18.72 -5.83 -4.72
N ALA A 328 -17.56 -5.41 -5.24
CA ALA A 328 -16.78 -4.36 -4.63
C ALA A 328 -17.64 -3.11 -4.37
N PRO A 329 -17.49 -2.42 -3.23
CA PRO A 329 -18.16 -1.14 -2.93
C PRO A 329 -17.57 0.01 -3.75
N VAL A 330 -17.38 -0.21 -5.06
CA VAL A 330 -16.71 0.65 -6.02
C VAL A 330 -17.77 1.25 -6.93
N LYS A 331 -17.77 2.57 -7.10
CA LYS A 331 -18.79 3.26 -7.92
C LYS A 331 -18.53 3.13 -9.41
N ASN A 332 -17.26 2.97 -9.82
CA ASN A 332 -16.90 2.77 -11.22
C ASN A 332 -16.15 1.45 -11.46
N PRO A 333 -16.80 0.28 -11.38
CA PRO A 333 -16.14 -1.02 -11.56
C PRO A 333 -15.53 -1.21 -12.97
N SER A 334 -15.86 -0.35 -13.94
CA SER A 334 -15.33 -0.40 -15.30
C SER A 334 -13.95 0.26 -15.46
N TRP A 335 -13.42 0.91 -14.41
CA TRP A 335 -12.14 1.62 -14.48
C TRP A 335 -10.99 0.72 -14.96
N TRP A 336 -11.01 -0.57 -14.61
CA TRP A 336 -9.99 -1.52 -15.04
C TRP A 336 -9.90 -1.60 -16.57
N LYS A 337 -11.05 -1.64 -17.26
CA LYS A 337 -11.08 -1.61 -18.73
C LYS A 337 -10.48 -0.32 -19.27
N GLN A 338 -10.66 0.81 -18.57
CA GLN A 338 -10.10 2.10 -19.00
C GLN A 338 -8.57 2.15 -18.89
N VAL A 339 -7.98 1.44 -17.92
CA VAL A 339 -6.51 1.40 -17.75
C VAL A 339 -5.83 0.38 -18.67
N THR A 340 -6.55 -0.67 -19.09
CA THR A 340 -6.01 -1.75 -19.92
C THR A 340 -6.30 -1.60 -21.41
N THR A 341 -7.28 -0.77 -21.82
CA THR A 341 -7.64 -0.54 -23.23
C THR A 341 -6.92 0.64 -23.90
N ALA A 342 -5.74 1.04 -23.42
CA ALA A 342 -4.97 2.10 -24.04
C ALA A 342 -4.72 1.80 -25.53
N LYS A 343 -5.10 2.74 -26.41
CA LYS A 343 -5.09 2.61 -27.88
C LYS A 343 -3.70 2.43 -28.51
N THR A 344 -2.63 2.46 -27.73
CA THR A 344 -1.25 2.38 -28.21
C THR A 344 -0.48 1.35 -27.39
N TYR A 345 -0.54 0.10 -27.84
CA TYR A 345 0.37 -0.97 -27.45
C TYR A 345 1.76 -0.66 -28.05
N ASP A 346 2.75 -0.39 -27.19
CA ASP A 346 4.14 -0.28 -27.62
C ASP A 346 4.73 -1.68 -27.79
N LYS A 347 4.97 -2.08 -29.04
CA LYS A 347 5.46 -3.42 -29.40
C LYS A 347 6.89 -3.71 -28.93
N ARG A 348 7.61 -2.74 -28.36
CA ARG A 348 9.02 -2.90 -27.96
C ARG A 348 9.21 -3.61 -26.62
N ILE A 349 8.18 -3.64 -25.77
CA ILE A 349 8.21 -4.30 -24.46
C ILE A 349 6.94 -5.12 -24.33
N ASP A 350 6.94 -6.31 -24.94
CA ASP A 350 5.91 -7.31 -24.68
C ASP A 350 6.28 -8.09 -23.42
N ILE A 351 5.66 -7.72 -22.29
CA ILE A 351 5.86 -8.40 -21.00
C ILE A 351 5.43 -9.86 -21.09
N ASP A 352 4.42 -10.20 -21.89
CA ASP A 352 3.99 -11.59 -22.07
C ASP A 352 5.05 -12.38 -22.87
N GLU A 353 5.70 -11.75 -23.86
CA GLU A 353 6.84 -12.36 -24.58
C GLU A 353 8.05 -12.55 -23.67
N TRP A 354 8.39 -11.53 -22.86
CA TRP A 354 9.45 -11.62 -21.87
C TRP A 354 9.18 -12.70 -20.82
N ALA A 355 7.96 -12.77 -20.28
CA ALA A 355 7.55 -13.80 -19.33
C ALA A 355 7.56 -15.20 -19.97
N LYS A 356 7.11 -15.33 -21.23
CA LYS A 356 7.21 -16.61 -21.97
C LYS A 356 8.67 -17.04 -22.16
N ALA A 357 9.57 -16.10 -22.47
CA ALA A 357 10.99 -16.39 -22.62
C ALA A 357 11.61 -16.88 -21.29
N LEU A 358 11.29 -16.24 -20.17
CA LEU A 358 11.73 -16.68 -18.84
C LEU A 358 11.24 -18.10 -18.50
N ILE A 359 9.95 -18.38 -18.70
CA ILE A 359 9.37 -19.70 -18.46
C ILE A 359 10.03 -20.76 -19.35
N ALA A 360 10.27 -20.45 -20.63
CA ALA A 360 10.94 -21.36 -21.56
C ALA A 360 12.38 -21.67 -21.13
N MET A 361 13.10 -20.68 -20.60
CA MET A 361 14.46 -20.87 -20.06
C MET A 361 14.49 -21.75 -18.81
N GLN A 362 13.44 -21.72 -17.98
CA GLN A 362 13.31 -22.58 -16.81
C GLN A 362 12.88 -24.02 -17.18
N GLY A 363 11.99 -24.18 -18.16
CA GLY A 363 11.56 -25.48 -18.67
C GLY A 363 12.70 -26.31 -19.29
N GLY A 364 13.65 -25.65 -19.96
CA GLY A 364 14.82 -26.31 -20.56
C GLY A 364 15.88 -26.82 -19.56
N ARG A 365 15.81 -26.43 -18.28
CA ARG A 365 16.78 -26.87 -17.26
C ARG A 365 16.42 -28.17 -16.56
N ARG A 366 15.20 -28.70 -16.71
CA ARG A 366 14.79 -29.95 -16.03
C ARG A 366 15.20 -31.24 -16.76
N ASP A 367 15.64 -31.17 -18.02
CA ASP A 367 15.94 -32.38 -18.83
C ASP A 367 17.43 -32.77 -18.88
N THR A 368 18.34 -32.04 -18.24
CA THR A 368 19.79 -32.34 -18.33
C THR A 368 20.35 -33.16 -17.17
N ASN A 369 19.56 -33.47 -16.13
CA ASN A 369 19.99 -34.27 -14.98
C ASN A 369 19.42 -35.70 -14.92
N ALA A 370 18.79 -36.19 -16.00
CA ALA A 370 18.27 -37.56 -16.07
C ALA A 370 19.15 -38.54 -16.88
N ARG A 371 20.36 -38.14 -17.27
CA ARG A 371 21.35 -39.02 -17.92
C ARG A 371 22.77 -38.73 -17.42
N ALA A 372 23.12 -39.27 -16.26
CA ALA A 372 24.49 -39.60 -15.88
C ALA A 372 24.45 -40.79 -14.92
#